data_AF-A0AAW6MCC4-F1
#
_entry.id   AF-A0AAW6MCC4-F1
#
_cell.length_a   1.000
_cell.length_b   1.000
_cell.length_c   1.000
_cell.angle_alpha   90.00
_cell.angle_beta   90.00
_cell.angle_gamma   90.00
#
_symmetry.space_group_name_H-M   'P 1'
#
loop_
_entity.id
_entity.type
_entity.pdbx_description
1 polymer ?
#
loop_
_entity_poly.entity_id
_entity_poly.type
_entity_poly.pdbx_seq_one_letter_code
_entity_poly.pdbx_strand_id
1 'polypeptide(L)'
;IRDVQKLAIEKSRLGIPLIFGMDVVHGYETIFPIPLGLSCSGDMDAIRKSARIAATEASADGISWTFSPMVDISRDPHWGRVSEGNGEDPFLGGAIAKAMVSGYQGV
;
A
#
# COMPACT_ATOMS: atom_id res chain seq x y z
N ILE A 1 18.01 4.78 -3.94
CA ILE A 1 17.83 3.35 -3.56
C ILE A 1 18.97 2.45 -4.06
N ARG A 2 19.25 2.44 -5.37
CA ARG A 2 20.28 1.56 -5.98
C ARG A 2 21.66 1.62 -5.31
N ASP A 3 22.20 2.81 -5.06
CA ASP A 3 23.55 2.94 -4.48
C ASP A 3 23.63 2.40 -3.04
N VAL A 4 22.55 2.58 -2.26
CA VAL A 4 22.43 2.03 -0.91
C VAL A 4 22.36 0.50 -0.96
N GLN A 5 21.60 -0.07 -1.90
CA GLN A 5 21.55 -1.52 -2.09
C GLN A 5 22.91 -2.08 -2.52
N LYS A 6 23.61 -1.38 -3.42
CA LYS A 6 24.97 -1.73 -3.86
C LYS A 6 25.94 -1.73 -2.67
N LEU A 7 25.85 -0.75 -1.78
CA LEU A 7 26.66 -0.70 -0.55
C LEU A 7 26.41 -1.93 0.33
N ALA A 8 25.15 -2.28 0.58
CA ALA A 8 24.79 -3.44 1.41
C ALA A 8 25.34 -4.75 0.83
N ILE A 9 25.23 -4.94 -0.49
CA ILE A 9 25.67 -6.16 -1.16
C ILE A 9 27.21 -6.22 -1.24
N GLU A 10 27.87 -5.13 -1.63
CA GLU A 10 29.31 -5.15 -1.94
C GLU A 10 30.21 -4.87 -0.74
N LYS A 11 29.72 -4.19 0.31
CA LYS A 11 30.55 -3.73 1.44
C LYS A 11 30.19 -4.33 2.78
N SER A 12 29.05 -5.01 2.93
CA SER A 12 28.77 -5.77 4.16
C SER A 12 29.47 -7.13 4.13
N ARG A 13 29.77 -7.70 5.31
CA ARG A 13 30.46 -9.00 5.43
C ARG A 13 29.73 -10.14 4.71
N LEU A 14 28.39 -10.10 4.69
CA LEU A 14 27.54 -11.20 4.20
C LEU A 14 26.81 -10.88 2.90
N GLY A 15 26.83 -9.63 2.43
CA GLY A 15 26.14 -9.23 1.21
C GLY A 15 24.61 -9.39 1.26
N ILE A 16 23.99 -9.32 2.45
CA ILE A 16 22.53 -9.48 2.60
C ILE A 16 21.83 -8.22 2.06
N PRO A 17 20.89 -8.35 1.09
CA PRO A 17 20.19 -7.20 0.53
C PRO A 17 19.20 -6.59 1.52
N LEU A 18 18.96 -5.29 1.37
CA LEU A 18 17.97 -4.53 2.13
C LEU A 18 16.59 -4.60 1.47
N ILE A 19 15.56 -4.49 2.31
CA ILE A 19 14.19 -4.16 1.89
C ILE A 19 14.05 -2.64 1.89
N PHE A 20 13.47 -2.08 0.83
CA PHE A 20 13.15 -0.66 0.74
C PHE A 20 11.64 -0.50 0.88
N GLY A 21 11.23 0.05 2.02
CA GLY A 21 9.84 0.27 2.39
C GLY A 21 9.42 1.74 2.28
N MET A 22 8.15 1.98 1.99
CA MET A 22 7.57 3.33 1.94
C MET A 22 6.05 3.30 2.15
N ASP A 23 5.49 4.41 2.63
CA ASP A 23 4.03 4.60 2.74
C ASP A 23 3.38 4.88 1.37
N VAL A 24 3.17 3.84 0.57
CA VAL A 24 2.40 3.91 -0.69
C VAL A 24 0.94 3.57 -0.39
N VAL A 25 0.20 4.55 0.15
CA VAL A 25 -1.12 4.34 0.76
C VAL A 25 -2.26 4.34 -0.26
N HIS A 26 -2.29 5.34 -1.15
CA HIS A 26 -3.35 5.49 -2.16
C HIS A 26 -2.81 5.98 -3.50
N GLY A 27 -1.61 5.52 -3.86
CA GLY A 27 -0.88 5.97 -5.04
C GLY A 27 0.61 6.17 -4.74
N TYR A 28 1.42 6.26 -5.80
CA TYR A 28 2.83 6.62 -5.70
C TYR A 28 3.02 8.04 -6.25
N GLU A 29 3.15 8.21 -7.57
CA GLU A 29 3.10 9.53 -8.20
C GLU A 29 1.69 9.82 -8.73
N THR A 30 1.05 8.81 -9.32
CA THR A 30 -0.37 8.87 -9.63
C THR A 30 -1.17 8.66 -8.35
N ILE A 31 -1.84 9.72 -7.90
CA ILE A 31 -2.60 9.73 -6.65
C ILE A 31 -4.09 9.42 -6.89
N PHE A 32 -4.60 8.39 -6.22
CA PHE A 32 -6.03 8.04 -6.17
C PHE A 32 -6.72 8.74 -4.98
N PRO A 33 -8.05 8.64 -4.83
CA PRO A 33 -8.72 9.09 -3.61
C PRO A 33 -8.10 8.46 -2.36
N ILE A 34 -8.13 9.16 -1.23
CA ILE A 34 -7.74 8.60 0.07
C ILE A 34 -8.51 7.29 0.34
N PRO A 35 -7.96 6.34 1.12
CA PRO A 35 -8.60 5.03 1.32
C PRO A 35 -10.07 5.08 1.73
N LEU A 36 -10.44 6.00 2.62
CA LEU A 36 -11.83 6.19 3.02
C LEU A 36 -12.75 6.62 1.87
N GLY A 37 -12.25 7.48 0.97
CA GLY A 37 -12.99 7.88 -0.23
C GLY A 37 -13.03 6.77 -1.27
N LEU A 38 -11.96 5.98 -1.37
CA LEU A 38 -11.88 4.84 -2.28
C LEU A 38 -12.85 3.72 -1.86
N SER A 39 -13.02 3.48 -0.56
CA SER A 39 -13.96 2.47 -0.03
C SER A 39 -15.41 2.76 -0.38
N CYS A 40 -15.79 4.05 -0.49
CA CYS A 40 -17.12 4.48 -0.90
C CYS A 40 -17.50 4.06 -2.32
N SER A 41 -16.55 3.63 -3.16
CA SER A 41 -16.85 3.09 -4.49
C SER A 41 -17.61 1.75 -4.43
N GLY A 42 -17.40 0.95 -3.38
CA GLY A 42 -17.89 -0.43 -3.31
C GLY A 42 -17.34 -1.36 -4.41
N ASP A 43 -16.34 -0.92 -5.17
CA ASP A 43 -15.83 -1.61 -6.36
C ASP A 43 -14.44 -2.23 -6.06
N MET A 44 -14.43 -3.54 -5.81
CA MET A 44 -13.21 -4.27 -5.46
C MET A 44 -12.23 -4.37 -6.65
N ASP A 45 -12.72 -4.35 -7.88
CA ASP A 45 -11.87 -4.41 -9.07
C ASP A 45 -11.15 -3.07 -9.27
N ALA A 46 -11.85 -1.95 -9.07
CA ALA A 46 -11.25 -0.62 -9.08
C ALA A 46 -10.20 -0.44 -7.97
N ILE A 47 -10.50 -0.91 -6.75
CA ILE A 47 -9.57 -0.90 -5.60
C ILE A 47 -8.33 -1.75 -5.88
N ARG A 48 -8.51 -2.97 -6.38
CA ARG A 48 -7.38 -3.84 -6.77
C ARG A 48 -6.53 -3.16 -7.84
N LYS A 49 -7.17 -2.50 -8.82
CA LYS A 49 -6.49 -1.80 -9.91
C LYS A 49 -5.68 -0.61 -9.42
N SER A 50 -6.19 0.19 -8.48
CA SER A 50 -5.42 1.31 -7.91
C SER A 50 -4.15 0.81 -7.19
N ALA A 51 -4.28 -0.23 -6.37
CA ALA A 51 -3.13 -0.87 -5.72
C ALA A 51 -2.13 -1.46 -6.74
N ARG A 52 -2.60 -2.06 -7.83
CA ARG A 52 -1.74 -2.58 -8.92
C ARG A 52 -0.98 -1.48 -9.64
N ILE A 53 -1.61 -0.34 -9.91
CA ILE A 53 -0.95 0.83 -10.51
C ILE A 53 0.12 1.37 -9.55
N ALA A 54 -0.25 1.60 -8.29
CA ALA A 54 0.68 2.06 -7.25
C ALA A 54 1.89 1.12 -7.08
N ALA A 55 1.67 -0.20 -7.09
CA ALA A 55 2.75 -1.19 -7.05
C ALA A 55 3.66 -1.12 -8.27
N THR A 56 3.09 -0.87 -9.45
CA THR A 56 3.85 -0.80 -10.71
C THR A 56 4.74 0.44 -10.71
N GLU A 57 4.22 1.58 -10.27
CA GLU A 57 5.01 2.82 -10.17
C GLU A 57 6.09 2.71 -9.07
N ALA A 58 5.70 2.30 -7.86
CA ALA A 58 6.65 2.21 -6.74
C ALA A 58 7.77 1.19 -7.00
N SER A 59 7.46 0.04 -7.60
CA SER A 59 8.48 -0.94 -7.96
C SER A 59 9.41 -0.47 -9.08
N ALA A 60 8.92 0.38 -9.99
CA ALA A 60 9.76 1.01 -11.00
C ALA A 60 10.81 1.98 -10.39
N ASP A 61 10.51 2.58 -9.24
CA ASP A 61 11.45 3.42 -8.47
C ASP A 61 12.25 2.63 -7.41
N GLY A 62 12.14 1.30 -7.39
CA GLY A 62 12.94 0.43 -6.53
C GLY A 62 12.39 0.22 -5.12
N ILE A 63 11.15 0.62 -4.85
CA ILE A 63 10.44 0.25 -3.62
C ILE A 63 9.96 -1.19 -3.72
N SER A 64 10.29 -1.99 -2.73
CA SER A 64 9.95 -3.43 -2.69
C SER A 64 8.90 -3.76 -1.63
N TRP A 65 8.51 -2.79 -0.81
CA TRP A 65 7.57 -2.98 0.27
C TRP A 65 6.76 -1.71 0.52
N THR A 66 5.45 -1.84 0.68
CA THR A 66 4.57 -0.74 1.10
C THR A 66 4.02 -0.99 2.50
N PHE A 67 3.83 0.08 3.27
CA PHE A 67 3.15 0.06 4.57
C PHE A 67 1.63 0.24 4.40
N SER A 68 1.03 -0.54 3.51
CA SER A 68 -0.38 -0.51 3.13
C SER A 68 -0.88 -1.94 2.88
N PRO A 69 -2.17 -2.25 3.09
CA PRO A 69 -3.27 -1.35 3.52
C PRO A 69 -3.36 -1.15 5.04
N MET A 70 -3.83 0.05 5.43
CA MET A 70 -4.36 0.29 6.76
C MET A 70 -5.80 -0.25 6.82
N VAL A 71 -6.12 -1.03 7.85
CA VAL A 71 -7.38 -1.79 7.96
C VAL A 71 -8.04 -1.65 9.33
N ASP A 72 -7.68 -0.61 10.07
CA ASP A 72 -8.25 -0.37 11.40
C ASP A 72 -9.72 0.01 11.26
N ILE A 73 -10.60 -0.77 11.87
CA ILE A 73 -12.01 -0.41 12.01
C ILE A 73 -12.10 0.75 12.99
N SER A 74 -12.78 1.83 12.57
CA SER A 74 -13.09 2.95 13.44
C SER A 74 -14.58 3.26 13.41
N ARG A 75 -15.11 3.62 14.57
CA ARG A 75 -16.44 4.19 14.76
C ARG A 75 -16.37 5.59 15.41
N ASP A 76 -15.16 6.16 15.46
CA ASP A 76 -14.91 7.49 16.00
C ASP A 76 -14.39 8.40 14.88
N PRO A 77 -15.22 9.34 14.38
CA PRO A 77 -14.83 10.22 13.29
C PRO A 77 -13.83 11.31 13.73
N HIS A 78 -13.57 11.49 15.03
CA HIS A 78 -12.54 12.44 15.50
C HIS A 78 -11.13 11.94 15.22
N TRP A 79 -10.95 10.63 15.03
CA TRP A 79 -9.64 10.06 14.76
C TRP A 79 -9.21 10.37 13.32
N GLY A 80 -8.20 11.23 13.15
CA GLY A 80 -7.77 11.68 11.81
C GLY A 80 -7.37 10.55 10.84
N ARG A 81 -6.99 9.38 11.35
CA ARG A 81 -6.61 8.21 10.53
C ARG A 81 -7.80 7.44 9.96
N VAL A 82 -9.04 7.84 10.25
CA VAL A 82 -10.20 7.32 9.51
C VAL A 82 -10.05 7.53 8.01
N SER A 83 -9.33 8.57 7.60
CA SER A 83 -8.98 8.85 6.19
C SER A 83 -8.18 7.73 5.52
N GLU A 84 -7.37 6.99 6.29
CA GLU A 84 -6.50 5.90 5.82
C GLU A 84 -7.19 4.53 5.84
N GLY A 85 -8.33 4.43 6.55
CA GLY A 85 -9.08 3.19 6.73
C GLY A 85 -10.25 3.03 5.75
N ASN A 86 -11.04 1.97 5.98
CA ASN A 86 -12.10 1.54 5.07
C ASN A 86 -13.51 1.71 5.66
N GLY A 87 -13.64 2.53 6.71
CA GLY A 87 -14.90 2.75 7.43
C GLY A 87 -15.08 1.83 8.64
N GLU A 88 -16.34 1.57 8.99
CA GLU A 88 -16.74 0.92 10.25
C GLU A 88 -17.12 -0.57 10.12
N ASP A 89 -17.27 -1.06 8.89
CA ASP A 89 -17.80 -2.40 8.61
C ASP A 89 -16.70 -3.44 8.37
N PRO A 90 -16.63 -4.53 9.17
CA PRO A 90 -15.62 -5.58 9.00
C PRO A 90 -15.73 -6.36 7.69
N PHE A 91 -16.94 -6.53 7.13
CA PHE A 91 -17.13 -7.30 5.90
C PHE A 91 -16.54 -6.56 4.70
N LEU A 92 -16.92 -5.29 4.52
CA LEU A 92 -16.35 -4.40 3.52
C LEU A 92 -14.85 -4.22 3.74
N GLY A 93 -14.43 -3.96 4.99
CA GLY A 93 -13.02 -3.81 5.34
C GLY A 93 -12.18 -5.04 4.95
N GLY A 94 -12.69 -6.25 5.21
CA GLY A 94 -12.04 -7.50 4.81
C GLY A 94 -11.97 -7.71 3.30
N ALA A 95 -13.03 -7.35 2.57
CA ALA A 95 -13.04 -7.42 1.10
C ALA A 95 -12.02 -6.46 0.47
N ILE A 96 -11.95 -5.22 0.98
CA ILE A 96 -11.00 -4.20 0.53
C ILE A 96 -9.57 -4.61 0.87
N ALA A 97 -9.32 -5.11 2.08
CA ALA A 97 -8.01 -5.61 2.48
C ALA A 97 -7.49 -6.67 1.50
N LYS A 98 -8.35 -7.64 1.13
CA LYS A 98 -8.02 -8.67 0.14
C LYS A 98 -7.70 -8.05 -1.22
N ALA A 99 -8.53 -7.12 -1.71
CA ALA A 99 -8.33 -6.46 -3.00
C ALA A 99 -7.00 -5.68 -3.06
N MET A 100 -6.67 -4.94 -2.01
CA MET A 100 -5.42 -4.18 -1.88
C MET A 100 -4.19 -5.10 -1.88
N VAL A 101 -4.19 -6.14 -1.03
CA VAL A 101 -3.08 -7.12 -0.96
C VAL A 101 -2.88 -7.82 -2.30
N SER A 102 -3.97 -8.25 -2.95
CA SER A 102 -3.93 -8.84 -4.30
C SER A 102 -3.41 -7.87 -5.36
N GLY A 103 -3.76 -6.58 -5.28
CA GLY A 103 -3.27 -5.55 -6.19
C GLY A 103 -1.76 -5.33 -6.06
N TYR A 104 -1.28 -5.18 -4.82
CA TYR A 104 0.15 -4.99 -4.55
C TYR A 104 0.99 -6.21 -4.95
N GLN A 105 0.58 -7.41 -4.52
CA GLN A 105 1.38 -8.62 -4.67
C GLN A 105 1.16 -9.39 -5.98
N GLY A 106 0.10 -9.07 -6.73
CA GLY A 106 -0.20 -9.71 -8.02
C GLY A 106 -0.79 -11.12 -7.90
N VAL A 107 -1.44 -11.46 -6.78
CA VAL A 107 -2.08 -12.77 -6.51
C VAL A 107 -3.60 -12.74 -6.57
#